data_AF-A0A8J5MIZ7-F1
#
_entry.id   AF-A0A8J5MIZ7-F1
#
_cell.length_a   1.000
_cell.length_b   1.000
_cell.length_c   1.000
_cell.angle_alpha   90.00
_cell.angle_beta   90.00
_cell.angle_gamma   90.00
#
_symmetry.space_group_name_H-M   'P 1'
#
loop_
_entity.id
_entity.type
_entity.pdbx_description
1 polymer ?
#
loop_
_entity_poly.entity_id
_entity_poly.type
_entity_poly.pdbx_seq_one_letter_code
_entity_poly.pdbx_strand_id
1 'polypeptide(L)'
;MEPKRFDIDEELGCKVSNVKLSEKCRLKDEEKPVKDDESRAAQAKLDLEVEREWKQLQDAGVGKIEIADSTWAKKVCKGLTINHMNMRCADTGRLMWQSDAWGEDIYRVEQKARLPVDILKCSAVSREINFSSVEEISKFRLEQRVFLGGSCIEEWIFNFGYVIPGSTNTWQQTIESAGPENMLDPEVM
;
A
#
# COMPACT_ATOMS: atom_id res chain seq x y z
N MET A 1 38.20 23.84 -14.38
CA MET A 1 36.82 24.02 -13.88
C MET A 1 36.02 22.90 -14.53
N GLU A 2 35.86 21.79 -13.81
CA GLU A 2 35.19 20.57 -14.29
C GLU A 2 33.95 20.32 -13.43
N PRO A 3 32.81 19.91 -14.01
CA PRO A 3 31.60 19.66 -13.23
C PRO A 3 31.62 18.25 -12.64
N LYS A 4 31.32 18.16 -11.33
CA LYS A 4 31.13 16.91 -10.60
C LYS A 4 29.83 16.24 -11.06
N ARG A 5 29.94 14.98 -11.50
CA ARG A 5 28.81 14.04 -11.59
C ARG A 5 28.28 13.75 -10.18
N PHE A 6 26.97 13.86 -10.02
CA PHE A 6 26.23 13.26 -8.93
C PHE A 6 25.44 12.10 -9.54
N ASP A 7 25.84 10.88 -9.20
CA ASP A 7 25.04 9.69 -9.46
C ASP A 7 24.04 9.56 -8.31
N ILE A 8 22.75 9.64 -8.63
CA ILE A 8 21.64 9.36 -7.72
C ILE A 8 21.06 8.03 -8.17
N ASP A 9 21.48 6.95 -7.52
CA ASP A 9 20.74 5.68 -7.55
C ASP A 9 19.58 5.81 -6.53
N GLU A 10 18.40 6.18 -7.04
CA GLU A 10 17.13 6.02 -6.34
C GLU A 10 16.57 4.63 -6.66
N GLU A 11 16.96 3.62 -5.89
CA GLU A 11 16.30 2.31 -5.91
C GLU A 11 15.29 2.25 -4.74
N LEU A 12 14.15 2.92 -4.91
CA LEU A 12 12.96 2.74 -4.05
C LEU A 12 12.10 1.62 -4.64
N GLY A 13 12.58 0.38 -4.53
CA GLY A 13 11.81 -0.83 -4.80
C GLY A 13 11.43 -1.50 -3.48
N CYS A 14 10.16 -1.42 -3.07
CA CYS A 14 9.65 -2.15 -1.92
C CYS A 14 9.37 -3.60 -2.34
N LYS A 15 10.39 -4.47 -2.25
CA LYS A 15 10.25 -5.91 -2.48
C LYS A 15 9.73 -6.57 -1.21
N VAL A 16 8.53 -7.15 -1.25
CA VAL A 16 8.10 -8.15 -0.26
C VAL A 16 7.69 -9.40 -1.02
N SER A 17 8.59 -10.38 -1.08
CA SER A 17 8.28 -11.75 -1.53
C SER A 17 8.51 -12.69 -0.36
N ASN A 18 7.44 -13.14 0.31
CA ASN A 18 7.52 -14.22 1.29
C ASN A 18 7.28 -15.56 0.59
N VAL A 19 8.37 -16.26 0.21
CA VAL A 19 8.31 -17.68 -0.15
C VAL A 19 9.29 -18.45 0.75
N LYS A 20 8.74 -19.27 1.65
CA LYS A 20 9.50 -20.25 2.44
C LYS A 20 9.84 -21.45 1.56
N LEU A 21 11.12 -21.70 1.31
CA LEU A 21 11.66 -23.03 0.99
C LEU A 21 13.03 -23.23 1.69
N SER A 22 13.26 -24.47 2.10
CA SER A 22 14.19 -24.93 3.13
C SER A 22 15.64 -25.17 2.67
N GLU A 23 16.52 -25.27 3.67
CA GLU A 23 17.83 -25.97 3.75
C GLU A 23 19.15 -25.16 3.64
N LYS A 24 19.79 -25.06 4.81
CA LYS A 24 21.23 -25.07 5.14
C LYS A 24 22.25 -24.56 4.10
N CYS A 25 22.90 -23.45 4.45
CA CYS A 25 24.36 -23.30 4.29
C CYS A 25 24.92 -22.34 5.37
N ARG A 26 25.79 -22.87 6.24
CA ARG A 26 26.69 -22.08 7.09
C ARG A 26 27.82 -21.55 6.21
N LEU A 27 28.20 -20.28 6.36
CA LEU A 27 29.59 -19.80 6.35
C LEU A 27 29.64 -18.42 7.05
N LYS A 28 30.75 -18.16 7.73
CA LYS A 28 31.04 -17.01 8.62
C LYS A 28 31.40 -15.77 7.80
N ASP A 29 31.16 -14.56 8.33
CA ASP A 29 32.20 -13.54 8.56
C ASP A 29 31.66 -12.32 9.31
N GLU A 30 32.57 -11.65 10.03
CA GLU A 30 32.37 -10.51 10.93
C GLU A 30 32.24 -9.17 10.17
N GLU A 31 31.39 -8.25 10.67
CA GLU A 31 31.71 -6.84 11.02
C GLU A 31 30.42 -6.04 11.36
N LYS A 32 30.53 -5.08 12.31
CA LYS A 32 29.44 -4.39 13.04
C LYS A 32 28.51 -3.51 12.15
N PRO A 33 27.26 -3.24 12.59
CA PRO A 33 26.96 -1.87 13.05
C PRO A 33 25.97 -1.79 14.24
N VAL A 34 26.39 -1.10 15.30
CA VAL A 34 25.54 -0.71 16.45
C VAL A 34 24.85 0.60 16.10
N LYS A 35 23.73 0.52 15.38
CA LYS A 35 22.72 1.61 15.18
C LYS A 35 21.43 1.13 14.47
N ASP A 36 21.39 -0.11 13.99
CA ASP A 36 20.22 -0.70 13.31
C ASP A 36 19.26 -1.46 14.22
N ASP A 37 19.65 -1.75 15.46
CA ASP A 37 18.85 -2.62 16.34
C ASP A 37 17.59 -1.93 16.87
N GLU A 38 17.64 -0.62 17.11
CA GLU A 38 16.49 0.13 17.64
C GLU A 38 15.42 0.37 16.56
N SER A 39 15.85 0.66 15.33
CA SER A 39 14.99 0.78 14.15
C SER A 39 14.40 -0.57 13.73
N ARG A 40 15.18 -1.66 13.76
CA ARG A 40 14.66 -3.01 13.51
C ARG A 40 13.70 -3.47 14.61
N ALA A 41 13.98 -3.16 15.86
CA ALA A 41 13.08 -3.46 16.98
C ALA A 41 11.79 -2.65 16.89
N ALA A 42 11.86 -1.38 16.48
CA ALA A 42 10.68 -0.54 16.25
C ALA A 42 9.82 -1.08 15.10
N GLN A 43 10.44 -1.50 13.99
CA GLN A 43 9.73 -2.10 12.87
C GLN A 43 9.09 -3.44 13.26
N ALA A 44 9.84 -4.34 13.88
CA ALA A 44 9.32 -5.63 14.33
C ALA A 44 8.19 -5.49 15.36
N LYS A 45 8.25 -4.47 16.22
CA LYS A 45 7.16 -4.15 17.16
C LYS A 45 5.91 -3.67 16.43
N LEU A 46 6.08 -2.84 15.38
CA LEU A 46 4.98 -2.39 14.54
C LEU A 46 4.35 -3.58 13.81
N ASP A 47 5.17 -4.46 13.24
CA ASP A 47 4.72 -5.66 12.51
C ASP A 47 3.92 -6.60 13.44
N LEU A 48 4.40 -6.82 14.68
CA LEU A 48 3.67 -7.63 15.67
C LEU A 48 2.37 -6.97 16.17
N GLU A 49 2.33 -5.65 16.24
CA GLU A 49 1.14 -4.89 16.62
C GLU A 49 0.09 -4.94 15.52
N VAL A 50 0.53 -4.81 14.27
CA VAL A 50 -0.25 -5.06 13.05
C VAL A 50 -0.78 -6.49 13.10
N GLU A 51 0.06 -7.53 13.14
CA GLU A 51 -0.40 -8.94 13.20
C GLU A 51 -1.44 -9.22 14.31
N ARG A 52 -1.29 -8.58 15.47
CA ARG A 52 -2.23 -8.72 16.59
C ARG A 52 -3.57 -8.03 16.33
N GLU A 53 -3.57 -6.80 15.84
CA GLU A 53 -4.80 -6.12 15.39
C GLU A 53 -5.47 -6.91 14.26
N TRP A 54 -4.67 -7.53 13.40
CA TRP A 54 -5.13 -8.32 12.26
C TRP A 54 -5.84 -9.61 12.67
N LYS A 55 -5.31 -10.34 13.66
CA LYS A 55 -5.96 -11.53 14.20
C LYS A 55 -7.30 -11.20 14.85
N GLN A 56 -7.45 -10.00 15.41
CA GLN A 56 -8.73 -9.52 15.96
C GLN A 56 -9.72 -9.14 14.86
N LEU A 57 -9.23 -8.63 13.71
CA LEU A 57 -10.07 -8.27 12.56
C LEU A 57 -10.52 -9.48 11.71
N GLN A 58 -9.80 -10.61 11.73
CA GLN A 58 -10.22 -11.84 11.04
C GLN A 58 -11.55 -12.40 11.58
N ASP A 59 -11.82 -12.23 12.89
CA ASP A 59 -13.08 -12.66 13.52
C ASP A 59 -14.19 -11.59 13.45
N ALA A 60 -13.84 -10.32 13.16
CA ALA A 60 -14.77 -9.20 13.15
C ALA A 60 -15.24 -8.86 11.73
N GLY A 61 -16.23 -9.60 11.22
CA GLY A 61 -17.08 -9.15 10.11
C GLY A 61 -16.33 -8.74 8.83
N VAL A 62 -15.65 -9.70 8.19
CA VAL A 62 -14.97 -9.52 6.89
C VAL A 62 -15.85 -8.73 5.92
N GLY A 63 -15.33 -7.60 5.43
CA GLY A 63 -16.01 -6.72 4.47
C GLY A 63 -16.91 -5.64 5.06
N LYS A 64 -17.06 -5.57 6.40
CA LYS A 64 -17.80 -4.47 7.03
C LYS A 64 -16.94 -3.21 7.06
N ILE A 65 -17.52 -2.10 6.59
CA ILE A 65 -16.86 -0.80 6.63
C ILE A 65 -17.00 -0.21 8.03
N GLU A 66 -15.88 0.07 8.67
CA GLU A 66 -15.83 0.63 10.03
C GLU A 66 -14.96 1.87 10.08
N ILE A 67 -15.39 2.84 10.88
CA ILE A 67 -14.62 4.05 11.19
C ILE A 67 -14.30 3.98 12.68
N ALA A 68 -13.03 4.18 13.03
CA ALA A 68 -12.61 4.18 14.42
C ALA A 68 -13.42 5.20 15.25
N ASP A 69 -13.82 4.82 16.46
CA ASP A 69 -14.78 5.58 17.27
C ASP A 69 -14.17 6.84 17.93
N SER A 70 -12.85 7.01 17.83
CA SER A 70 -12.15 8.14 18.44
C SER A 70 -12.60 9.46 17.83
N THR A 71 -12.59 10.52 18.65
CA THR A 71 -12.95 11.87 18.21
C THR A 71 -12.02 12.38 17.10
N TRP A 72 -10.73 12.03 17.17
CA TRP A 72 -9.75 12.34 16.13
C TRP A 72 -10.04 11.62 14.81
N ALA A 73 -10.32 10.31 14.84
CA ALA A 73 -10.60 9.54 13.63
C ALA A 73 -11.86 10.06 12.91
N LYS A 74 -12.90 10.44 13.66
CA LYS A 74 -14.10 11.08 13.10
C LYS A 74 -13.80 12.42 12.41
N LYS A 75 -12.88 13.22 12.95
CA LYS A 75 -12.44 14.47 12.32
C LYS A 75 -11.65 14.21 11.04
N VAL A 76 -10.67 13.31 11.11
CA VAL A 76 -9.88 12.91 9.92
C VAL A 76 -10.79 12.36 8.84
N CYS A 77 -11.69 11.43 9.15
CA CYS A 77 -12.63 10.86 8.18
C CYS A 77 -13.53 11.92 7.52
N LYS A 78 -13.89 13.00 8.24
CA LYS A 78 -14.65 14.12 7.69
C LYS A 78 -13.80 15.05 6.82
N GLY A 79 -12.53 15.23 7.17
CA GLY A 79 -11.62 16.19 6.53
C GLY A 79 -10.70 15.60 5.47
N LEU A 80 -10.59 14.29 5.39
CA LEU A 80 -9.81 13.56 4.39
C LEU A 80 -10.72 13.26 3.19
N THR A 81 -10.29 13.65 2.00
CA THR A 81 -11.05 13.49 0.77
C THR A 81 -10.12 12.99 -0.33
N ILE A 82 -10.60 12.05 -1.16
CA ILE A 82 -9.91 11.65 -2.37
C ILE A 82 -10.44 12.54 -3.50
N ASN A 83 -9.56 13.29 -4.16
CA ASN A 83 -9.94 14.17 -5.24
C ASN A 83 -10.03 13.40 -6.56
N HIS A 84 -9.02 12.58 -6.84
CA HIS A 84 -9.01 11.68 -7.98
C HIS A 84 -8.04 10.52 -7.75
N MET A 85 -8.24 9.46 -8.51
CA MET A 85 -7.34 8.31 -8.52
C MET A 85 -7.20 7.78 -9.94
N ASN A 86 -6.00 7.36 -10.30
CA ASN A 86 -5.76 6.66 -11.55
C ASN A 86 -4.85 5.45 -11.37
N MET A 87 -4.93 4.52 -12.32
CA MET A 87 -4.06 3.36 -12.43
C MET A 87 -3.52 3.25 -13.85
N ARG A 88 -2.21 3.05 -13.96
CA ARG A 88 -1.48 2.90 -15.21
C ARG A 88 -0.67 1.61 -15.20
N CYS A 89 -0.55 0.98 -16.36
CA CYS A 89 0.37 -0.15 -16.52
C CYS A 89 1.80 0.36 -16.39
N ALA A 90 2.59 -0.16 -15.45
CA ALA A 90 3.95 0.33 -15.18
C ALA A 90 4.88 0.13 -16.39
N ASP A 91 4.67 -0.93 -17.16
CA ASP A 91 5.49 -1.25 -18.34
C ASP A 91 5.32 -0.26 -19.51
N THR A 92 4.11 0.27 -19.68
CA THR A 92 3.73 1.02 -20.89
C THR A 92 3.28 2.46 -20.60
N GLY A 93 3.01 2.81 -19.35
CA GLY A 93 2.38 4.07 -18.95
C GLY A 93 0.91 4.22 -19.38
N ARG A 94 0.33 3.20 -20.04
CA ARG A 94 -1.06 3.23 -20.52
C ARG A 94 -2.02 3.37 -19.34
N LEU A 95 -2.96 4.30 -19.45
CA LEU A 95 -4.04 4.46 -18.48
C LEU A 95 -4.98 3.25 -18.54
N MET A 96 -5.13 2.57 -17.40
CA MET A 96 -5.96 1.38 -17.26
C MET A 96 -7.27 1.71 -16.57
N TRP A 97 -7.27 2.65 -15.62
CA TRP A 97 -8.47 3.07 -14.91
C TRP A 97 -8.30 4.47 -14.31
N GLN A 98 -9.40 5.20 -14.17
CA GLN A 98 -9.45 6.51 -13.49
C GLN A 98 -10.82 6.75 -12.87
N SER A 99 -10.85 7.49 -11.76
CA SER A 99 -12.05 8.09 -11.19
C SER A 99 -11.73 9.46 -10.59
N ASP A 100 -12.55 10.45 -10.93
CA ASP A 100 -12.42 11.85 -10.47
C ASP A 100 -13.57 12.28 -9.56
N ALA A 101 -14.50 11.36 -9.24
CA ALA A 101 -15.70 11.65 -8.47
C ALA A 101 -15.80 10.69 -7.28
N TRP A 102 -15.24 11.09 -6.15
CA TRP A 102 -15.36 10.38 -4.89
C TRP A 102 -16.34 11.14 -3.99
N GLY A 103 -17.39 10.45 -3.53
CA GLY A 103 -18.37 11.01 -2.60
C GLY A 103 -17.86 11.08 -1.17
N GLU A 104 -18.55 11.85 -0.32
CA GLU A 104 -18.29 11.89 1.13
C GLU A 104 -18.55 10.54 1.83
N ASP A 105 -19.25 9.63 1.15
CA ASP A 105 -19.60 8.29 1.61
C ASP A 105 -18.55 7.22 1.29
N ILE A 106 -17.41 7.60 0.69
CA ILE A 106 -16.31 6.67 0.35
C ILE A 106 -15.87 5.79 1.53
N TYR A 107 -15.91 6.32 2.76
CA TYR A 107 -15.55 5.59 3.99
C TYR A 107 -16.73 4.88 4.66
N ARG A 108 -17.86 4.75 3.98
CA ARG A 108 -19.13 4.27 4.56
C ARG A 108 -19.86 3.25 3.70
N VAL A 109 -19.62 3.27 2.39
CA VAL A 109 -20.30 2.38 1.44
C VAL A 109 -19.31 1.67 0.52
N GLU A 110 -19.69 0.48 0.09
CA GLU A 110 -18.92 -0.31 -0.86
C GLU A 110 -18.80 0.44 -2.20
N GLN A 111 -17.58 0.51 -2.72
CA GLN A 111 -17.28 1.16 -3.99
C GLN A 111 -17.08 0.12 -5.08
N LYS A 112 -17.65 0.36 -6.26
CA LYS A 112 -17.51 -0.52 -7.44
C LYS A 112 -16.61 0.11 -8.49
N ALA A 113 -15.51 -0.56 -8.81
CA ALA A 113 -14.65 -0.22 -9.94
C ALA A 113 -14.82 -1.24 -11.08
N ARG A 114 -14.77 -0.79 -12.34
CA ARG A 114 -14.71 -1.64 -13.53
C ARG A 114 -13.40 -1.38 -14.25
N LEU A 115 -12.56 -2.40 -14.33
CA LEU A 115 -11.22 -2.30 -14.89
C LEU A 115 -11.13 -3.13 -16.18
N PRO A 116 -10.26 -2.76 -17.13
CA PRO A 116 -9.98 -3.61 -18.29
C PRO A 116 -9.23 -4.86 -17.84
N VAL A 117 -9.63 -6.02 -18.36
CA VAL A 117 -9.00 -7.33 -18.09
C VAL A 117 -7.49 -7.32 -18.33
N ASP A 118 -7.04 -6.55 -19.32
CA ASP A 118 -5.62 -6.38 -19.64
C ASP A 118 -4.76 -5.86 -18.48
N ILE A 119 -5.35 -5.28 -17.42
CA ILE A 119 -4.60 -4.85 -16.24
C ILE A 119 -3.89 -6.03 -15.55
N LEU A 120 -4.49 -7.22 -15.63
CA LEU A 120 -3.94 -8.46 -15.06
C LEU A 120 -2.69 -8.95 -15.81
N LYS A 121 -2.38 -8.37 -16.98
CA LYS A 121 -1.18 -8.68 -17.78
C LYS A 121 0.00 -7.76 -17.47
N CYS A 122 -0.21 -6.67 -16.73
CA CYS A 122 0.86 -5.75 -16.39
C CYS A 122 1.77 -6.38 -15.33
N SER A 123 3.10 -6.22 -15.50
CA SER A 123 4.07 -6.71 -14.50
C SER A 123 3.91 -5.97 -13.17
N ALA A 124 3.49 -4.70 -13.25
CA ALA A 124 3.08 -3.88 -12.13
C ALA A 124 2.06 -2.81 -12.58
N VAL A 125 1.29 -2.31 -11.63
CA VAL A 125 0.36 -1.19 -11.81
C VAL A 125 0.85 -0.02 -10.98
N SER A 126 1.07 1.12 -11.62
CA SER A 126 1.28 2.39 -10.94
C SER A 126 -0.08 3.00 -10.60
N ARG A 127 -0.33 3.21 -9.31
CA ARG A 127 -1.52 3.90 -8.81
C ARG A 127 -1.15 5.28 -8.30
N GLU A 128 -1.93 6.26 -8.71
CA GLU A 128 -1.82 7.62 -8.23
C GLU A 128 -3.11 7.99 -7.49
N ILE A 129 -2.98 8.49 -6.27
CA ILE A 129 -4.07 8.98 -5.43
C ILE A 129 -3.80 10.45 -5.15
N ASN A 130 -4.70 11.32 -5.57
CA ASN A 130 -4.69 12.71 -5.14
C ASN A 130 -5.73 12.88 -4.02
N PHE A 131 -5.30 13.42 -2.89
CA PHE A 131 -6.16 13.58 -1.72
C PHE A 131 -5.89 14.90 -1.02
N SER A 132 -6.90 15.40 -0.32
CA SER A 132 -6.78 16.58 0.55
C SER A 132 -7.11 16.19 1.98
N SER A 133 -6.41 16.80 2.94
CA SER A 133 -6.70 16.62 4.37
C SER A 133 -6.83 17.96 5.06
N VAL A 134 -7.93 18.16 5.78
CA VAL A 134 -8.09 19.30 6.69
C VAL A 134 -7.20 19.14 7.93
N GLU A 135 -7.13 17.94 8.48
CA GLU A 135 -6.40 17.64 9.72
C GLU A 135 -4.94 17.29 9.42
N GLU A 136 -4.07 17.47 10.41
CA GLU A 136 -2.72 16.93 10.39
C GLU A 136 -2.77 15.40 10.61
N ILE A 137 -1.93 14.65 9.89
CA ILE A 137 -1.74 13.21 10.11
C ILE A 137 -0.24 12.92 10.19
N SER A 138 0.23 12.40 11.32
CA SER A 138 1.67 12.22 11.56
C SER A 138 2.31 11.08 10.75
N LYS A 139 1.55 10.00 10.54
CA LYS A 139 2.01 8.77 9.86
C LYS A 139 0.88 8.19 9.01
N PHE A 140 0.47 8.94 7.98
CA PHE A 140 -0.54 8.48 7.04
C PHE A 140 -0.03 7.26 6.26
N ARG A 141 -0.83 6.19 6.25
CA ARG A 141 -0.54 4.93 5.60
C ARG A 141 -1.83 4.27 5.12
N LEU A 142 -1.69 3.34 4.18
CA LEU A 142 -2.78 2.52 3.66
C LEU A 142 -2.38 1.05 3.79
N GLU A 143 -3.20 0.29 4.50
CA GLU A 143 -3.14 -1.17 4.54
C GLU A 143 -4.27 -1.68 3.64
N GLN A 144 -3.91 -2.36 2.55
CA GLN A 144 -4.86 -2.86 1.56
C GLN A 144 -4.80 -4.38 1.48
N ARG A 145 -5.96 -5.02 1.50
CA ARG A 145 -6.13 -6.46 1.34
C ARG A 145 -6.98 -6.75 0.12
N VAL A 146 -6.63 -7.79 -0.63
CA VAL A 146 -7.43 -8.28 -1.76
C VAL A 146 -8.03 -9.62 -1.38
N PHE A 147 -9.34 -9.76 -1.54
CA PHE A 147 -10.06 -10.99 -1.25
C PHE A 147 -10.68 -11.57 -2.51
N LEU A 148 -10.58 -12.89 -2.67
CA LEU A 148 -11.31 -13.66 -3.67
C LEU A 148 -12.02 -14.82 -2.99
N GLY A 149 -13.34 -14.95 -3.20
CA GLY A 149 -14.15 -16.00 -2.56
C GLY A 149 -14.06 -16.00 -1.02
N GLY A 150 -13.85 -14.83 -0.41
CA GLY A 150 -13.68 -14.67 1.04
C GLY A 150 -12.26 -14.98 1.56
N SER A 151 -11.35 -15.46 0.71
CA SER A 151 -9.95 -15.71 1.07
C SER A 151 -9.09 -14.48 0.74
N CYS A 152 -8.27 -14.03 1.69
CA CYS A 152 -7.29 -12.98 1.44
C CYS A 152 -6.15 -13.53 0.60
N ILE A 153 -5.93 -13.00 -0.59
CA ILE A 153 -4.91 -13.47 -1.55
C ILE A 153 -3.68 -12.56 -1.62
N GLU A 154 -3.85 -11.26 -1.33
CA GLU A 154 -2.78 -10.26 -1.36
C GLU A 154 -2.96 -9.26 -0.22
N GLU A 155 -1.83 -8.75 0.27
CA GLU A 155 -1.74 -7.74 1.31
C GLU A 155 -0.63 -6.75 1.00
N TRP A 156 -0.95 -5.45 1.06
CA TRP A 156 0.00 -4.39 0.80
C TRP A 156 -0.07 -3.31 1.87
N ILE A 157 1.10 -2.81 2.26
CA ILE A 157 1.25 -1.67 3.17
C ILE A 157 1.97 -0.56 2.43
N PHE A 158 1.31 0.59 2.28
CA PHE A 158 1.88 1.77 1.68
C PHE A 158 2.01 2.88 2.72
N ASN A 159 3.19 3.44 2.89
CA ASN A 159 3.43 4.56 3.80
C ASN A 159 3.54 5.87 3.02
N PHE A 160 2.68 6.84 3.33
CA PHE A 160 2.80 8.21 2.83
C PHE A 160 3.64 9.07 3.78
N GLY A 161 3.42 8.93 5.08
CA GLY A 161 4.12 9.70 6.11
C GLY A 161 3.32 10.91 6.60
N TYR A 162 4.00 12.03 6.83
CA TYR A 162 3.38 13.22 7.42
C TYR A 162 2.48 13.95 6.41
N VAL A 163 1.27 14.29 6.81
CA VAL A 163 0.30 15.09 6.04
C VAL A 163 0.12 16.44 6.73
N ILE A 164 0.46 17.51 6.00
CA ILE A 164 0.29 18.89 6.45
C ILE A 164 -1.22 19.20 6.54
N PRO A 165 -1.70 19.86 7.62
CA PRO A 165 -3.10 20.27 7.72
C PRO A 165 -3.48 21.25 6.60
N GLY A 166 -4.64 21.04 5.98
CA GLY A 166 -5.14 21.84 4.85
C GLY A 166 -4.42 21.59 3.52
N SER A 167 -3.56 20.57 3.43
CA SER A 167 -2.81 20.28 2.20
C SER A 167 -3.60 19.42 1.21
N THR A 168 -3.14 19.48 -0.05
CA THR A 168 -3.53 18.55 -1.11
C THR A 168 -2.27 17.89 -1.63
N ASN A 169 -2.27 16.56 -1.71
CA ASN A 169 -1.11 15.75 -2.01
C ASN A 169 -1.42 14.77 -3.13
N THR A 170 -0.41 14.45 -3.93
CA THR A 170 -0.43 13.35 -4.87
C THR A 170 0.48 12.25 -4.35
N TRP A 171 -0.05 11.04 -4.21
CA TRP A 171 0.66 9.87 -3.74
C TRP A 171 0.73 8.80 -4.83
N GLN A 172 1.94 8.45 -5.23
CA GLN A 172 2.21 7.35 -6.16
C GLN A 172 2.57 6.07 -5.41
N GLN A 173 1.99 4.97 -5.86
CA GLN A 173 2.19 3.63 -5.33
C GLN A 173 2.43 2.67 -6.50
N THR A 174 3.32 1.71 -6.31
CA THR A 174 3.55 0.63 -7.28
C THR A 174 3.02 -0.66 -6.68
N ILE A 175 2.16 -1.35 -7.43
CA ILE A 175 1.60 -2.64 -7.06
C ILE A 175 2.20 -3.67 -8.01
N GLU A 176 3.07 -4.53 -7.49
CA GLU A 176 3.70 -5.60 -8.26
C GLU A 176 2.72 -6.76 -8.47
N SER A 177 2.76 -7.37 -9.66
CA SER A 177 2.03 -8.60 -9.94
C SER A 177 2.70 -9.79 -9.26
N ALA A 178 1.91 -10.79 -8.86
CA ALA A 178 2.40 -12.09 -8.41
C ALA A 178 3.17 -12.88 -9.50
N GLY A 179 3.23 -12.36 -10.73
CA GLY A 179 3.84 -13.00 -11.89
C GLY A 179 2.83 -13.78 -12.74
N PRO A 180 3.07 -13.94 -14.06
CA PRO A 180 2.10 -14.55 -14.98
C PRO A 180 1.63 -15.95 -14.57
N GLU A 181 2.50 -16.75 -13.96
CA GLU A 181 2.21 -18.11 -13.51
C GLU A 181 1.32 -18.18 -12.26
N ASN A 182 1.25 -17.10 -11.48
CA ASN A 182 0.48 -17.03 -10.24
C ASN A 182 -0.79 -16.17 -10.38
N MET A 183 -0.95 -15.46 -11.50
CA MET A 183 -2.14 -14.69 -11.80
C MET A 183 -3.32 -15.61 -12.10
N LEU A 184 -4.45 -15.37 -11.41
CA LEU A 184 -5.68 -16.11 -11.64
C LEU A 184 -6.32 -15.70 -12.97
N ASP A 185 -7.09 -16.63 -13.55
CA ASP A 185 -7.84 -16.37 -14.77
C ASP A 185 -8.90 -15.29 -14.52
N PRO A 186 -9.05 -14.29 -15.42
CA PRO A 186 -10.10 -13.27 -15.29
C PRO A 186 -11.52 -13.83 -15.14
N GLU A 187 -11.81 -15.03 -15.68
CA GLU A 187 -13.14 -15.67 -15.57
C GLU A 187 -13.42 -16.23 -14.17
N VAL A 188 -12.40 -16.44 -13.34
CA VAL A 188 -12.55 -16.93 -11.95
C VAL A 188 -12.49 -15.80 -10.92
N MET A 189 -12.31 -14.55 -11.35
CA MET A 189 -12.33 -13.32 -10.53
C MET A 189 -13.70 -12.64 -10.56
#